data_AF-A0A505D5T7-F1
#
_entry.id   AF-A0A505D5T7-F1
#
_cell.length_a   1.000
_cell.length_b   1.000
_cell.length_c   1.000
_cell.angle_alpha   90.00
_cell.angle_beta   90.00
_cell.angle_gamma   90.00
#
_symmetry.space_group_name_H-M   'P 1'
#
loop_
_entity.id
_entity.type
_entity.pdbx_description
1 polymer ?
#
loop_
_entity_poly.entity_id
_entity_poly.type
_entity_poly.pdbx_seq_one_letter_code
_entity_poly.pdbx_strand_id
1 'polypeptide(L)'
;MGAIAILIGGLLLAAIYYDIARLVSTHQSRCPPLARIKGRRAALEDEERWCAGLLLHGRIDTRSYQRRMTGLTHGHRVVEPRTHH
;
A
#
# COMPACT_ATOMS: atom_id res chain seq x y z
N MET A 1 10.13 -13.39 49.85
CA MET A 1 9.48 -14.11 48.73
C MET A 1 8.47 -13.23 47.98
N GLY A 2 7.47 -12.65 48.64
CA GLY A 2 6.43 -11.85 47.97
C GLY A 2 6.94 -10.60 47.22
N ALA A 3 7.88 -9.85 47.79
CA ALA A 3 8.44 -8.65 47.14
C ALA A 3 9.17 -8.97 45.81
N ILE A 4 9.84 -10.11 45.74
CA ILE A 4 10.53 -10.58 44.54
C ILE A 4 9.49 -10.99 43.48
N ALA A 5 8.42 -11.68 43.88
CA ALA A 5 7.33 -12.04 42.98
C ALA A 5 6.62 -10.79 42.40
N ILE A 6 6.42 -9.75 43.22
CA ILE A 6 5.84 -8.48 42.78
C ILE A 6 6.76 -7.77 41.78
N LEU A 7 8.07 -7.73 42.06
CA LEU A 7 9.06 -7.16 41.14
C LEU A 7 9.07 -7.88 39.79
N ILE A 8 9.12 -9.21 39.81
CA ILE A 8 9.10 -10.03 38.59
C ILE A 8 7.79 -9.81 37.81
N GLY A 9 6.64 -9.82 38.49
CA GLY A 9 5.34 -9.55 37.87
C GLY A 9 5.28 -8.16 37.22
N GLY A 10 5.79 -7.14 37.91
CA GLY A 10 5.86 -5.77 37.38
C GLY A 10 6.73 -5.64 36.15
N LEU A 11 7.91 -6.29 36.14
CA LEU A 11 8.81 -6.31 34.99
C LEU A 11 8.18 -7.01 33.77
N LEU A 12 7.51 -8.14 33.98
CA LEU A 12 6.81 -8.83 32.91
C LEU A 12 5.68 -7.98 32.33
N LEU A 13 4.89 -7.34 33.19
CA LEU A 13 3.80 -6.47 32.75
C LEU A 13 4.30 -5.27 31.94
N ALA A 14 5.39 -4.64 32.39
CA ALA A 14 6.03 -3.52 31.69
C ALA A 14 6.59 -3.95 30.32
N ALA A 15 7.23 -5.12 30.25
CA ALA A 15 7.76 -5.67 29.01
C ALA A 15 6.65 -5.97 27.99
N ILE A 16 5.55 -6.58 28.44
CA ILE A 16 4.37 -6.87 27.60
C ILE A 16 3.77 -5.55 27.09
N TYR A 17 3.57 -4.57 27.97
CA TYR A 17 3.02 -3.28 27.59
C TYR A 17 3.89 -2.56 26.55
N TYR A 18 5.21 -2.57 26.76
CA TYR A 18 6.16 -1.98 25.82
C TYR A 18 6.12 -2.67 24.46
N ASP A 19 6.08 -4.01 24.42
CA ASP A 19 6.06 -4.75 23.15
C ASP A 19 4.77 -4.51 22.37
N ILE A 20 3.61 -4.48 23.05
CA ILE A 20 2.33 -4.12 22.44
C ILE A 20 2.39 -2.69 21.87
N ALA A 21 2.85 -1.71 22.67
CA ALA A 21 2.96 -0.32 22.22
C ALA A 21 3.90 -0.19 21.01
N ARG A 22 5.01 -0.93 21.02
CA ARG A 22 5.97 -0.98 19.92
C ARG A 22 5.38 -1.62 18.66
N LEU A 23 4.67 -2.74 18.79
CA LEU A 23 3.96 -3.40 17.68
C LEU A 23 2.90 -2.50 17.06
N VAL A 24 2.11 -1.80 17.87
CA VAL A 24 1.09 -0.85 17.38
C VAL A 24 1.74 0.35 16.69
N SER A 25 2.77 0.94 17.29
CA SER A 25 3.49 2.09 16.72
C SER A 25 4.20 1.73 15.41
N THR A 26 4.84 0.57 15.34
CA THR A 26 5.47 0.07 14.11
C THR A 26 4.45 -0.30 13.04
N HIS A 27 3.27 -0.81 13.42
CA HIS A 27 2.17 -1.04 12.49
C HIS A 27 1.65 0.28 11.92
N GLN A 28 1.48 1.30 12.76
CA GLN A 28 1.02 2.63 12.33
C GLN A 28 2.01 3.34 11.40
N SER A 29 3.32 3.11 11.58
CA SER A 29 4.37 3.63 10.70
C SER A 29 4.60 2.79 9.44
N ARG A 30 4.26 1.48 9.46
CA ARG A 30 4.26 0.62 8.26
C ARG A 30 3.01 0.76 7.39
N CYS A 31 1.89 1.22 7.95
CA CYS A 31 0.72 1.55 7.15
C CYS A 31 1.01 2.85 6.39
N PRO A 32 1.20 2.82 5.06
CA PRO A 32 1.28 4.07 4.31
C PRO A 32 -0.02 4.84 4.56
N PRO A 33 0.05 6.17 4.73
CA PRO A 33 -1.11 6.97 5.08
C PRO A 33 -2.26 6.63 4.13
N LEU A 34 -3.46 6.43 4.67
CA LEU A 34 -4.65 6.04 3.89
C LEU A 34 -4.86 6.95 2.67
N ALA A 35 -4.49 8.23 2.79
CA ALA A 35 -4.45 9.20 1.68
C ALA A 35 -3.52 8.78 0.52
N ARG A 36 -2.34 8.22 0.81
CA ARG A 36 -1.40 7.69 -0.19
C ARG A 36 -1.91 6.41 -0.84
N ILE A 37 -2.58 5.54 -0.09
CA ILE A 37 -3.22 4.34 -0.67
C ILE A 37 -4.38 4.77 -1.58
N LYS A 38 -5.21 5.71 -1.14
CA LYS A 38 -6.33 6.26 -1.90
C LYS A 38 -5.86 6.98 -3.16
N GLY A 39 -4.82 7.81 -3.07
CA GLY A 39 -4.21 8.47 -4.23
C GLY A 39 -3.61 7.47 -5.22
N ARG A 40 -2.97 6.41 -4.72
CA ARG A 40 -2.47 5.31 -5.58
C ARG A 40 -3.60 4.57 -6.27
N ARG A 41 -4.71 4.30 -5.58
CA ARG A 41 -5.91 3.69 -6.19
C ARG A 41 -6.52 4.59 -7.25
N ALA A 42 -6.69 5.87 -6.95
CA ALA A 42 -7.24 6.84 -7.90
C ALA A 42 -6.39 6.96 -9.17
N ALA A 43 -5.06 6.96 -9.03
CA ALA A 43 -4.14 6.98 -10.18
C ALA A 43 -4.23 5.70 -11.04
N LEU A 44 -4.42 4.53 -10.41
CA LEU A 44 -4.61 3.26 -11.13
C LEU A 44 -5.98 3.22 -11.83
N GLU A 45 -7.04 3.69 -11.16
CA GLU A 45 -8.39 3.78 -11.71
C GLU A 45 -8.45 4.77 -12.91
N ASP A 46 -7.69 5.87 -12.87
CA ASP A 46 -7.60 6.82 -14.00
C ASP A 46 -6.91 6.20 -15.22
N GLU A 47 -5.81 5.47 -15.00
CA GLU A 47 -5.08 4.79 -16.07
C GLU A 47 -5.89 3.64 -16.69
N GLU A 48 -6.66 2.90 -15.89
CA GLU A 48 -7.59 1.88 -16.38
C GLU A 48 -8.69 2.50 -17.25
N ARG A 49 -9.31 3.60 -16.80
CA ARG A 49 -10.33 4.31 -17.60
C ARG A 49 -9.76 4.83 -18.91
N TRP A 50 -8.55 5.35 -18.89
CA TRP A 50 -7.85 5.81 -20.09
C TRP A 50 -7.60 4.67 -21.08
N CYS A 51 -7.03 3.55 -20.61
CA CYS A 51 -6.76 2.38 -21.45
C CYS A 51 -8.06 1.75 -21.99
N ALA A 52 -9.11 1.66 -21.18
CA ALA A 52 -10.43 1.22 -21.62
C ALA A 52 -11.02 2.17 -22.68
N GLY A 53 -10.85 3.49 -22.50
CA GLY A 53 -11.20 4.49 -23.49
C GLY A 53 -10.48 4.27 -24.82
N LEU A 54 -9.16 4.05 -24.80
CA LEU A 54 -8.39 3.76 -26.01
C LEU A 54 -8.85 2.47 -26.71
N LEU A 55 -9.17 1.42 -25.93
CA LEU A 55 -9.66 0.15 -26.48
C LEU A 55 -11.03 0.34 -27.15
N LEU A 56 -11.96 1.05 -26.49
CA LEU A 56 -13.30 1.33 -27.02
C LEU A 56 -13.26 2.16 -28.30
N HIS A 57 -12.29 3.07 -28.42
CA HIS A 57 -12.10 3.88 -29.63
C HIS A 57 -11.22 3.18 -30.69
N GLY A 58 -10.86 1.91 -30.50
CA GLY A 58 -10.02 1.14 -31.43
C GLY A 58 -8.60 1.68 -31.60
N ARG A 59 -8.14 2.52 -30.67
CA ARG A 59 -6.80 3.14 -30.69
C ARG A 59 -5.71 2.19 -30.18
N ILE A 60 -6.09 1.15 -29.45
CA ILE A 60 -5.22 0.06 -29.02
C ILE A 60 -5.93 -1.29 -29.19
N ASP A 61 -5.16 -2.36 -29.39
CA ASP A 61 -5.68 -3.72 -29.43
C ASP A 61 -5.80 -4.34 -28.04
N THR A 62 -6.58 -5.41 -27.93
CA THR A 62 -6.80 -6.15 -26.68
C THR A 62 -5.49 -6.69 -26.10
N ARG A 63 -4.50 -7.04 -26.94
CA ARG A 63 -3.19 -7.53 -26.49
C ARG A 63 -2.34 -6.42 -25.86
N SER A 64 -2.33 -5.22 -26.43
CA SER A 64 -1.64 -4.07 -25.85
C SER A 64 -2.31 -3.63 -24.55
N TYR A 65 -3.64 -3.68 -24.49
CA TYR A 65 -4.39 -3.46 -23.25
C TYR A 65 -3.98 -4.45 -22.16
N GLN A 66 -4.00 -5.76 -22.44
CA GLN A 66 -3.58 -6.79 -21.48
C GLN A 66 -2.13 -6.62 -21.04
N ARG A 67 -1.21 -6.30 -21.95
CA ARG A 67 0.20 -6.07 -21.61
C ARG A 67 0.38 -4.90 -20.65
N ARG A 68 -0.34 -3.80 -20.86
CA ARG A 68 -0.32 -2.64 -19.94
C ARG A 68 -0.92 -2.98 -18.58
N MET A 69 -2.06 -3.67 -18.57
CA MET A 69 -2.72 -4.06 -17.32
C MET A 69 -1.88 -5.01 -16.47
N THR A 70 -1.21 -5.98 -17.10
CA THR A 70 -0.28 -6.87 -16.41
C THR A 70 0.91 -6.10 -15.82
N GLY A 71 1.41 -5.07 -16.51
CA GLY A 71 2.45 -4.18 -15.99
C GLY A 71 2.03 -3.41 -14.73
N LEU A 72 0.78 -2.91 -14.69
CA LEU A 72 0.21 -2.22 -13.54
C LEU A 72 0.09 -3.15 -12.31
N THR A 73 -0.36 -4.39 -12.53
CA THR A 73 -0.49 -5.41 -11.46
C THR A 73 0.87 -5.79 -10.86
N HIS A 74 1.93 -5.81 -11.67
CA HIS A 74 3.30 -6.09 -11.21
C HIS A 74 4.00 -4.88 -10.58
N GLY A 75 3.31 -3.74 -10.46
CA GLY A 75 3.87 -2.53 -9.85
C GLY A 75 4.93 -1.84 -10.72
N HIS A 76 5.05 -2.21 -12.00
CA HIS A 76 5.83 -1.43 -12.94
C HIS A 76 5.11 -0.11 -13.16
N ARG A 77 5.62 0.95 -12.51
CA ARG A 77 5.23 2.32 -12.83
C ARG A 77 5.39 2.48 -14.34
N VAL A 78 4.33 2.91 -15.02
CA VAL A 78 4.46 3.50 -16.34
C VAL A 78 5.29 4.77 -16.14
N VAL A 79 6.62 4.65 -16.31
CA VAL A 79 7.58 5.75 -16.30
C VAL A 79 7.55 6.41 -17.68
N GLU A 80 6.36 6.80 -18.12
CA GLU A 80 6.26 7.69 -19.27
C GLU A 80 5.40 8.88 -18.83
N PRO A 81 6.02 10.05 -18.59
CA PRO A 81 5.25 11.25 -18.35
C PRO A 81 4.41 11.51 -19.59
N ARG A 82 3.08 11.54 -19.42
CA ARG A 82 2.12 11.97 -20.45
C ARG A 82 2.59 13.32 -21.01
N THR A 83 3.13 13.33 -22.23
CA THR A 83 3.27 14.56 -23.00
C THR A 83 1.87 14.97 -23.43
N HIS A 84 1.36 16.03 -22.79
CA HIS A 84 0.22 16.78 -23.29
C HIS A 84 0.60 17.32 -24.68
N HIS A 85 -0.05 16.81 -25.71
CA HIS A 85 -0.04 17.36 -27.05
C HIS A 85 -1.46 17.81 -27.42
#